data_AF-A0A6L8E497-F1
#
_entry.id   AF-A0A6L8E497-F1
#
_cell.length_a   1.000
_cell.length_b   1.000
_cell.length_c   1.000
_cell.angle_alpha   90.00
_cell.angle_beta   90.00
_cell.angle_gamma   90.00
#
_symmetry.space_group_name_H-M   'P 1'
#
loop_
_entity.id
_entity.type
_entity.pdbx_description
1 polymer ?
#
loop_
_entity_poly.entity_id
_entity_poly.type
_entity_poly.pdbx_seq_one_letter_code
_entity_poly.pdbx_strand_id
1 'polypeptide(L)' 'MSALDRCAFCQARPLQESAVLRWVGPADRAAAEEEERVTIPLCARHLDRLRRAGGSGWEHRGRRHKLGWW' A
#
# COMPACT_ATOMS: atom_id res chain seq x y z
N MET A 1 -0.15 -19.21 -13.39
CA MET A 1 0.24 -17.88 -13.89
C MET A 1 -0.06 -16.89 -12.77
N SER A 2 0.96 -16.48 -11.99
CA SER A 2 0.73 -15.58 -10.84
C SER A 2 0.19 -14.24 -11.35
N ALA A 3 -1.00 -13.87 -10.87
CA ALA A 3 -1.89 -12.88 -11.48
C ALA A 3 -1.45 -11.41 -11.40
N LEU A 4 -0.16 -11.11 -11.25
CA LEU A 4 0.31 -9.77 -10.94
C LEU A 4 1.54 -9.40 -11.76
N ASP A 5 1.33 -9.10 -13.05
CA ASP A 5 2.38 -8.61 -13.96
C ASP A 5 2.75 -7.13 -13.73
N ARG A 6 1.98 -6.42 -12.90
CA ARG A 6 2.11 -4.96 -12.71
C ARG A 6 2.04 -4.58 -11.25
N CYS A 7 2.77 -3.53 -10.90
CA CYS A 7 2.66 -2.90 -9.59
C CYS A 7 1.23 -2.39 -9.33
N ALA A 8 0.76 -2.49 -8.09
CA ALA A 8 -0.57 -2.02 -7.71
C ALA A 8 -0.76 -0.50 -7.87
N PHE A 9 0.33 0.27 -7.92
CA PHE A 9 0.29 1.73 -8.02
C PHE A 9 0.74 2.29 -9.36
N CYS A 10 1.31 1.45 -10.24
CA CYS A 10 1.71 1.85 -11.59
C CYS A 10 1.90 0.66 -12.51
N GLN A 11 2.18 0.90 -13.78
CA GLN A 11 2.30 -0.17 -14.77
C GLN A 11 3.67 -0.87 -14.81
N ALA A 12 4.61 -0.52 -13.92
CA ALA A 12 5.95 -1.12 -13.89
C ALA A 12 5.92 -2.57 -13.39
N ARG A 13 6.92 -3.36 -13.81
CA ARG A 13 7.11 -4.74 -13.34
C ARG A 13 7.29 -4.76 -11.81
N PRO A 14 6.58 -5.63 -11.08
CA PRO A 14 6.74 -5.73 -9.65
C PRO A 14 8.06 -6.39 -9.27
N LEU A 15 8.60 -5.94 -8.14
CA LEU A 15 9.79 -6.51 -7.50
C LEU A 15 9.37 -7.66 -6.56
N GLN A 16 8.34 -7.43 -5.76
CA GLN A 16 7.83 -8.38 -4.79
C GLN A 16 6.35 -8.12 -4.48
N GLU A 17 5.69 -9.12 -3.91
CA GLU A 17 4.43 -8.94 -3.21
C GLU A 17 4.70 -8.39 -1.81
N SER A 18 3.82 -7.54 -1.30
CA SER A 18 4.00 -6.88 0.00
C SER A 18 2.68 -6.80 0.74
N ALA A 19 2.70 -7.18 2.02
CA ALA A 19 1.59 -6.99 2.92
C ALA A 19 1.44 -5.50 3.25
N VAL A 20 0.24 -4.97 3.04
CA VAL A 20 -0.08 -3.55 3.19
C VAL A 20 -1.40 -3.42 3.93
N LEU A 21 -1.42 -2.53 4.91
CA LEU A 21 -2.65 -2.06 5.52
C LEU A 21 -3.21 -0.92 4.66
N ARG A 22 -4.46 -1.03 4.22
CA ARG A 22 -5.15 -0.07 3.36
C ARG A 22 -6.37 0.49 4.08
N TRP A 23 -6.60 1.78 4.05
CA TRP A 23 -7.78 2.39 4.65
C TRP A 23 -8.25 3.63 3.89
N VAL A 24 -9.53 3.98 4.08
CA VAL A 24 -10.15 5.19 3.55
C VAL A 24 -10.19 6.23 4.68
N GLY A 25 -9.86 7.49 4.37
CA GLY A 25 -10.03 8.61 5.30
C GLY A 25 -8.74 9.31 5.76
N PRO A 26 -8.88 10.37 6.60
CA PRO A 26 -7.79 11.22 7.08
C PRO A 26 -6.81 10.48 8.04
N ALA A 27 -5.70 11.14 8.39
CA ALA A 27 -4.54 10.52 9.06
C ALA A 27 -4.82 10.03 10.49
N ASP A 28 -5.90 10.51 11.07
CA ASP A 28 -6.40 10.20 12.39
C ASP A 28 -7.08 8.83 12.39
N ARG A 29 -6.34 7.85 12.93
CA ARG A 29 -6.75 6.43 13.10
C ARG A 29 -8.15 6.21 13.69
N ALA A 30 -8.72 7.21 14.36
CA ALA A 30 -10.03 7.10 14.99
C ALA A 30 -11.20 7.11 13.99
N ALA A 31 -11.00 7.57 12.75
CA ALA A 31 -12.06 7.74 11.75
C ALA A 31 -11.89 6.83 10.51
N ALA A 32 -10.91 5.93 10.50
CA ALA A 32 -10.75 4.95 9.43
C ALA A 32 -11.77 3.80 9.63
N GLU A 33 -12.99 3.98 9.13
CA GLU A 33 -14.10 3.04 9.31
C GLU A 33 -13.85 1.67 8.66
N GLU A 34 -12.96 1.59 7.65
CA GLU A 34 -12.62 0.35 6.95
C GLU A 34 -11.11 0.18 6.76
N GLU A 35 -10.47 -0.52 7.70
CA GLU A 35 -9.09 -1.00 7.55
C GLU A 35 -9.07 -2.39 6.89
N GLU A 36 -8.33 -2.52 5.80
CA GLU A 36 -8.22 -3.74 5.02
C GLU A 36 -6.76 -4.19 4.93
N ARG A 37 -6.51 -5.47 5.24
CA ARG A 37 -5.18 -6.09 5.11
C ARG A 37 -5.09 -6.74 3.74
N VAL A 38 -4.25 -6.21 2.87
CA VAL A 38 -4.10 -6.69 1.49
C VAL A 38 -2.66 -7.00 1.17
N THR A 39 -2.43 -8.02 0.35
CA THR A 39 -1.12 -8.27 -0.26
C THR A 39 -1.16 -7.71 -1.68
N ILE A 40 -0.25 -6.79 -1.99
CA ILE A 40 -0.20 -6.14 -3.30
C ILE A 40 1.20 -6.23 -3.93
N PRO A 41 1.30 -6.36 -5.26
CA PRO A 41 2.58 -6.36 -5.97
C PRO A 41 3.16 -4.94 -6.02
N LEU A 42 4.41 -4.75 -5.63
CA LEU A 42 5.06 -3.45 -5.63
C LEU A 42 6.35 -3.47 -6.44
N CYS A 43 6.55 -2.45 -7.27
CA CYS A 43 7.85 -2.16 -7.86
C CYS A 43 8.76 -1.51 -6.80
N ALA A 44 10.08 -1.54 -7.03
CA ALA A 44 11.08 -0.99 -6.10
C ALA A 44 10.77 0.45 -5.66
N ARG A 45 10.33 1.30 -6.61
CA ARG A 45 10.02 2.72 -6.36
C ARG A 45 8.86 2.90 -5.36
N HIS A 46 7.77 2.16 -5.54
CA HIS A 46 6.61 2.32 -4.65
C HIS A 46 6.78 1.59 -3.33
N LEU A 47 7.56 0.51 -3.31
CA LEU A 47 7.99 -0.12 -2.07
C LEU A 47 8.81 0.86 -1.22
N ASP A 48 9.77 1.56 -1.81
CA ASP A 48 10.58 2.57 -1.12
C ASP A 48 9.72 3.75 -0.63
N ARG A 49 8.76 4.21 -1.46
CA ARG A 49 7.83 5.28 -1.07
C ARG A 49 6.99 4.88 0.15
N LEU A 50 6.46 3.65 0.19
CA LEU A 50 5.72 3.16 1.34
C LEU A 50 6.59 3.01 2.59
N ARG A 51 7.83 2.55 2.44
CA ARG A 51 8.80 2.47 3.55
C ARG A 51 9.07 3.84 4.14
N ARG A 52 9.28 4.87 3.30
CA ARG A 52 9.49 6.26 3.74
C ARG A 52 8.26 6.86 4.42
N ALA A 53 7.06 6.50 3.99
CA ALA A 53 5.83 6.96 4.62
C ALA A 53 5.61 6.38 6.02
N GLY A 54 6.22 5.23 6.33
CA GLY A 54 6.24 4.64 7.66
C GLY A 54 4.85 4.46 8.26
N GLY A 55 4.68 4.86 9.52
CA GLY A 55 3.43 4.72 10.27
C GLY A 55 2.26 5.55 9.74
N SER A 56 2.53 6.67 9.04
CA SER A 56 1.52 7.60 8.54
C SER A 56 0.80 7.08 7.29
N GLY A 57 1.43 6.13 6.59
CA GLY A 57 0.98 5.61 5.31
C GLY A 57 1.14 6.63 4.17
N TRP A 58 1.06 6.13 2.93
CA TRP A 58 1.07 6.92 1.71
C TRP A 58 -0.32 6.89 1.07
N GLU A 59 -0.83 8.07 0.69
CA GLU A 59 -2.11 8.21 0.01
C GLU A 59 -1.95 7.96 -1.50
N HIS A 60 -2.82 7.09 -2.03
CA HIS A 60 -2.92 6.78 -3.43
C HIS A 60 -4.37 6.52 -3.82
N ARG A 61 -4.90 7.35 -4.73
CA ARG A 61 -6.27 7.25 -5.26
C ARG A 61 -7.33 7.26 -4.15
N GLY A 62 -7.17 8.15 -3.16
CA GLY A 62 -8.13 8.29 -2.06
C GLY A 62 -8.08 7.19 -1.01
N ARG A 63 -7.10 6.27 -1.10
CA ARG A 63 -6.83 5.26 -0.07
C ARG A 63 -5.42 5.43 0.46
N ARG A 64 -5.26 5.35 1.77
CA ARG A 64 -3.93 5.27 2.40
C ARG A 64 -3.47 3.84 2.46
N HIS A 65 -2.16 3.68 2.33
CA HIS A 65 -1.47 2.41 2.30
C HIS A 65 -0.26 2.50 3.22
N LYS A 66 -0.09 1.54 4.13
CA LYS A 66 1.10 1.41 4.97
C LYS A 66 1.71 0.04 4.78
N LEU A 67 3.04 -0.01 4.73
CA LEU A 67 3.74 -1.29 4.70
C LEU A 67 3.56 -2.01 6.05
N GLY A 68 3.05 -3.24 6.02
CA GLY A 68 2.77 -3.99 7.23
C GLY A 68 1.57 -3.48 8.03
N TRP A 69 1.23 -4.22 9.08
CA TRP A 69 0.10 -3.94 9.98
C TRP A 69 0.52 -3.76 11.44
N TRP A 70 1.82 -3.67 11.71
CA TRP A 70 2.40 -3.45 13.04
C TRP A 70 2.52 -1.97 13.37
#